data_AF-A0A9W7C079-F1
#
_entry.id   AF-A0A9W7C079-F1
#
_cell.length_a   1.000
_cell.length_b   1.000
_cell.length_c   1.000
_cell.angle_alpha   90.00
_cell.angle_beta   90.00
_cell.angle_gamma   90.00
#
_symmetry.space_group_name_H-M   'P 1'
#
loop_
_entity.id
_entity.type
_entity.pdbx_description
1 polymer ?
#
loop_
_entity_poly.entity_id
_entity_poly.type
_entity_poly.pdbx_seq_one_letter_code
_entity_poly.pdbx_strand_id
1 'polypeptide(L)'
;MFTTLMSVVSSVVNVEFLNMMPLGCVMNSNFHHTLVVYTLVPFLIGVAMMIAYVILKRSGKVEASNTVYGWFLFMTFLIFPSVSTKLFSTFACKTFDGGYRSFLKVDYSIDCASDEHKVYEMYAVVFVVVYVIGVPALYAWNLWKDRRLLNPGQKRLAKLHGEELGMKMAIEERERLEEEHLHIKSLAFLYDSYEPQYYWFEVVETTRKLLLTSGLVVLGPGTLS
;
A
#
# COMPACT_ATOMS: atom_id res chain seq x y z
N MET A 1 5.83 16.14 -14.00
CA MET A 1 5.67 16.38 -12.54
C MET A 1 5.13 15.15 -11.82
N PHE A 2 3.95 14.63 -12.17
CA PHE A 2 3.40 13.41 -11.56
C PHE A 2 4.33 12.21 -11.74
N THR A 3 4.71 11.87 -12.98
CA THR A 3 5.62 10.75 -13.31
C THR A 3 7.04 10.91 -12.76
N THR A 4 7.59 12.13 -12.77
CA THR A 4 8.91 12.44 -12.20
C THR A 4 8.92 12.40 -10.67
N LEU A 5 7.81 12.76 -10.01
CA LEU A 5 7.65 12.59 -8.57
C LEU A 5 7.46 11.10 -8.23
N MET A 6 6.75 10.33 -9.06
CA MET A 6 6.54 8.89 -8.88
C MET A 6 7.86 8.11 -8.94
N SER A 7 8.72 8.41 -9.91
CA SER A 7 10.02 7.72 -10.05
C SER A 7 10.97 8.04 -8.89
N VAL A 8 10.98 9.29 -8.42
CA VAL A 8 11.77 9.69 -7.25
C VAL A 8 11.23 9.07 -5.97
N VAL A 9 9.91 9.11 -5.76
CA VAL A 9 9.29 8.56 -4.55
C VAL A 9 9.36 7.03 -4.52
N SER A 10 9.15 6.33 -5.65
CA SER A 10 9.32 4.86 -5.73
C SER A 10 10.76 4.44 -5.40
N SER A 11 11.75 5.22 -5.85
CA SER A 11 13.16 5.00 -5.51
C SER A 11 13.48 5.27 -4.02
N VAL A 12 12.75 6.19 -3.38
CA VAL A 12 12.94 6.57 -1.96
C VAL A 12 12.14 5.68 -1.00
N VAL A 13 11.00 5.12 -1.43
CA VAL A 13 10.14 4.20 -0.65
C VAL A 13 10.80 2.84 -0.40
N ASN A 14 11.89 2.53 -1.09
CA ASN A 14 12.79 1.43 -0.71
C ASN A 14 13.47 1.64 0.65
N VAL A 15 13.44 2.86 1.19
CA VAL A 15 14.03 3.19 2.48
C VAL A 15 12.89 3.55 3.41
N GLU A 16 12.74 2.77 4.48
CA GLU A 16 11.96 3.06 5.69
C GLU A 16 12.52 4.29 6.43
N PHE A 17 12.84 5.37 5.71
CA PHE A 17 13.45 6.59 6.22
C PHE A 17 12.46 7.43 7.04
N LEU A 18 11.15 7.15 6.93
CA LEU A 18 10.11 7.80 7.72
C LEU A 18 9.91 7.20 9.13
N ASN A 19 10.85 6.37 9.58
CA ASN A 19 11.13 6.20 11.02
C ASN A 19 11.99 7.35 11.60
N MET A 20 12.46 8.32 10.80
CA MET A 20 13.26 9.48 11.25
C MET A 20 12.48 10.79 11.47
N MET A 21 11.22 10.73 11.88
CA MET A 21 10.67 11.84 12.66
C MET A 21 9.85 11.28 13.82
N PRO A 22 10.42 11.20 15.03
CA PRO A 22 9.62 10.95 16.21
C PRO A 22 8.79 12.22 16.42
N LEU A 23 7.59 12.27 15.86
CA LEU A 23 6.56 13.20 16.33
C LEU A 23 6.29 12.98 17.84
N GLY A 24 6.68 11.82 18.37
CA GLY A 24 6.77 11.52 19.81
C GLY A 24 7.84 12.31 20.60
N CYS A 25 8.85 12.93 19.96
CA CYS A 25 9.82 13.80 20.64
C CYS A 25 9.36 15.26 20.72
N VAL A 26 8.43 15.68 19.86
CA VAL A 26 7.85 17.03 19.87
C VAL A 26 6.49 17.04 20.59
N MET A 27 5.76 15.93 20.55
CA MET A 27 4.49 15.74 21.23
C MET A 27 4.57 14.50 22.12
N ASN A 28 4.28 14.66 23.40
CA ASN A 28 4.24 13.57 24.37
C ASN A 28 3.00 12.68 24.11
N SER A 29 3.00 11.94 23.00
CA SER A 29 1.88 11.11 22.55
C SER A 29 2.25 9.62 22.63
N ASN A 30 1.45 8.85 23.35
CA ASN A 30 1.48 7.39 23.40
C ASN A 30 1.33 6.78 21.98
N PHE A 31 1.93 5.60 21.74
CA PHE A 31 1.73 4.79 20.55
C PHE A 31 0.27 4.66 20.07
N HIS A 32 -0.72 4.54 20.96
CA HIS A 32 -2.14 4.45 20.62
C HIS A 32 -2.64 5.67 19.83
N HIS A 33 -2.27 6.89 20.24
CA HIS A 33 -2.60 8.10 19.50
C HIS A 33 -1.92 8.12 18.14
N THR A 34 -0.67 7.69 18.08
CA THR A 34 0.08 7.58 16.82
C THR A 34 -0.61 6.59 15.89
N LEU A 35 -1.05 5.43 16.38
CA LEU A 35 -1.78 4.42 15.62
C LEU A 35 -3.06 5.01 15.01
N VAL A 36 -3.85 5.73 15.80
CA VAL A 36 -5.10 6.36 15.36
C VAL A 36 -4.83 7.43 14.30
N VAL A 37 -3.83 8.30 14.50
CA VAL A 37 -3.49 9.35 13.52
C VAL A 37 -3.04 8.74 12.19
N TYR A 38 -2.14 7.77 12.23
CA TYR A 38 -1.60 7.13 11.02
C TYR A 38 -2.66 6.32 10.26
N THR A 39 -3.74 5.87 10.91
CA THR A 39 -4.82 5.11 10.27
C THR A 39 -5.99 6.01 9.84
N LEU A 40 -6.50 6.87 10.73
CA LEU A 40 -7.66 7.72 10.45
C LEU A 40 -7.37 8.85 9.47
N VAL A 41 -6.22 9.53 9.59
CA VAL A 41 -5.95 10.69 8.72
C VAL A 41 -5.87 10.26 7.25
N PRO A 42 -5.10 9.23 6.87
CA PRO A 42 -5.12 8.74 5.50
C PRO A 42 -6.48 8.18 5.07
N PHE A 43 -7.23 7.55 5.98
CA PHE A 43 -8.55 7.01 5.68
C PHE A 43 -9.54 8.14 5.32
N LEU A 44 -9.61 9.19 6.14
CA LEU A 44 -10.48 10.34 5.92
C LEU A 44 -10.09 11.11 4.66
N ILE A 45 -8.79 11.30 4.41
CA ILE A 45 -8.30 11.90 3.16
C ILE A 45 -8.68 11.01 1.97
N GLY A 46 -8.54 9.69 2.08
CA GLY A 46 -8.97 8.72 1.08
C GLY A 46 -10.47 8.78 0.77
N VAL A 47 -11.32 8.83 1.80
CA VAL A 47 -12.77 9.01 1.66
C VAL A 47 -13.10 10.34 0.99
N ALA A 48 -12.44 11.44 1.38
CA ALA A 48 -12.64 12.75 0.76
C ALA A 48 -12.24 12.74 -0.73
N MET A 49 -11.12 12.10 -1.09
CA MET A 49 -10.71 11.92 -2.49
C MET A 49 -11.71 11.06 -3.28
N MET A 50 -12.26 10.00 -2.68
CA MET A 50 -13.28 9.16 -3.30
C MET A 50 -14.60 9.90 -3.51
N ILE A 51 -15.01 10.74 -2.55
CA ILE A 51 -16.18 11.61 -2.70
C ILE A 51 -15.93 12.62 -3.84
N ALA A 52 -14.76 13.27 -3.87
CA ALA A 52 -14.37 14.18 -4.94
C ALA A 52 -14.36 13.49 -6.31
N TYR A 53 -13.84 12.25 -6.40
CA TYR A 53 -13.90 11.42 -7.60
C TYR A 53 -15.34 11.21 -8.07
N VAL A 54 -16.25 10.81 -7.19
CA VAL A 54 -17.66 10.56 -7.55
C VAL A 54 -18.34 11.85 -8.02
N ILE A 55 -18.11 12.99 -7.34
CA ILE A 55 -18.67 14.29 -7.73
C ILE A 55 -18.15 14.74 -9.09
N LEU A 56 -16.83 14.67 -9.32
CA LEU A 56 -16.22 15.05 -10.60
C LEU A 56 -16.70 14.15 -11.74
N LYS A 57 -16.80 12.84 -11.49
CA LYS A 57 -17.31 11.86 -12.46
C LYS A 57 -18.76 12.15 -12.83
N ARG A 58 -19.62 12.45 -11.84
CA ARG A 58 -21.02 12.84 -12.08
C ARG A 58 -21.15 14.18 -12.80
N SER A 59 -20.19 15.08 -12.61
CA SER A 59 -20.17 16.40 -13.27
C SER A 59 -19.63 16.36 -14.71
N GLY A 60 -19.29 15.18 -15.25
CA GLY A 60 -18.75 15.01 -16.60
C GLY A 60 -17.28 15.41 -16.77
N LYS A 61 -16.58 15.77 -15.69
CA LYS A 61 -15.15 16.16 -15.72
C LYS A 61 -14.25 14.92 -15.64
N VAL A 62 -14.24 14.11 -16.70
CA VAL A 62 -13.57 12.80 -16.74
C VAL A 62 -12.06 12.89 -16.46
N GLU A 63 -11.36 13.87 -17.03
CA GLU A 63 -9.91 14.05 -16.86
C GLU A 63 -9.53 14.37 -15.41
N ALA A 64 -10.22 15.33 -14.79
CA ALA A 64 -10.02 15.68 -13.38
C ALA A 64 -10.38 14.50 -12.46
N SER A 65 -11.45 13.77 -12.78
CA SER A 65 -11.86 12.57 -12.02
C SER A 65 -10.77 11.49 -12.06
N ASN A 66 -10.21 11.19 -13.23
CA ASN A 66 -9.13 10.20 -13.37
C ASN A 66 -7.86 10.65 -12.65
N THR A 67 -7.55 11.95 -12.70
CA THR A 67 -6.42 12.53 -11.97
C THR A 67 -6.55 12.33 -10.47
N VAL A 68 -7.73 12.64 -9.89
CA VAL A 68 -8.01 12.43 -8.46
C VAL A 68 -7.93 10.95 -8.09
N TYR A 69 -8.45 10.06 -8.95
CA TYR A 69 -8.38 8.61 -8.70
C TYR A 69 -6.94 8.09 -8.71
N GLY A 70 -6.12 8.53 -9.66
CA GLY A 70 -4.69 8.19 -9.71
C GLY A 70 -3.95 8.63 -8.46
N TRP A 71 -4.18 9.86 -7.99
CA TRP A 71 -3.62 10.34 -6.73
C TRP A 71 -4.10 9.55 -5.52
N PHE A 72 -5.37 9.16 -5.49
CA PHE A 72 -5.91 8.32 -4.42
C PHE A 72 -5.20 6.96 -4.34
N LEU A 73 -5.05 6.28 -5.48
CA LEU A 73 -4.36 4.99 -5.53
C LEU A 73 -2.88 5.14 -5.16
N PHE A 74 -2.20 6.16 -5.68
CA PHE A 74 -0.81 6.40 -5.36
C PHE A 74 -0.59 6.71 -3.87
N MET A 75 -1.41 7.60 -3.29
CA MET A 75 -1.30 7.91 -1.85
C MET A 75 -1.54 6.68 -0.99
N THR A 76 -2.50 5.84 -1.38
CA THR A 76 -2.77 4.57 -0.70
C THR A 76 -1.55 3.64 -0.78
N PHE A 77 -0.89 3.56 -1.93
CA PHE A 77 0.33 2.77 -2.13
C PHE A 77 1.48 3.26 -1.25
N LEU A 78 1.69 4.58 -1.16
CA LEU A 78 2.76 5.16 -0.34
C LEU A 78 2.55 4.97 1.16
N ILE A 79 1.30 5.08 1.61
CA ILE A 79 0.95 5.05 3.03
C ILE A 79 0.85 3.61 3.54
N PHE A 80 0.53 2.66 2.66
CA PHE A 80 0.39 1.24 2.96
C PHE A 80 1.51 0.64 3.81
N PRO A 81 2.82 0.77 3.49
CA PRO A 81 3.89 0.18 4.30
C PRO A 81 3.91 0.75 5.72
N SER A 82 3.80 2.08 5.85
CA SER A 82 3.82 2.77 7.15
C SER A 82 2.65 2.35 8.05
N VAL A 83 1.44 2.31 7.48
CA VAL A 83 0.23 1.95 8.24
C VAL A 83 0.23 0.47 8.62
N SER A 84 0.60 -0.41 7.68
CA SER A 84 0.66 -1.84 7.93
C SER A 84 1.63 -2.16 9.08
N THR A 85 2.83 -1.57 9.10
CA THR A 85 3.80 -1.78 10.18
C THR A 85 3.25 -1.32 11.53
N LYS A 86 2.56 -0.17 11.61
CA LYS A 86 1.94 0.28 12.87
C LYS A 86 0.83 -0.65 13.34
N LEU A 87 -0.03 -1.11 12.43
CA LEU A 87 -1.10 -2.06 12.73
C LEU A 87 -0.55 -3.38 13.29
N PHE A 88 0.47 -3.95 12.65
CA PHE A 88 1.09 -5.19 13.15
C PHE A 88 1.88 -4.98 14.45
N SER A 89 2.47 -3.80 14.65
CA SER A 89 3.19 -3.48 15.89
C SER A 89 2.29 -3.46 17.11
N THR A 90 0.99 -3.19 16.95
CA THR A 90 0.00 -3.25 18.02
C THR A 90 -0.09 -4.63 18.67
N PHE A 91 0.20 -5.71 17.92
CA PHE A 91 0.13 -7.08 18.43
C PHE A 91 1.46 -7.61 18.97
N ALA A 92 2.52 -6.80 18.93
CA ALA A 92 3.88 -7.22 19.31
C ALA A 92 4.16 -6.93 20.79
N CYS A 93 3.71 -7.82 21.67
CA CYS A 93 3.97 -7.73 23.11
C CYS A 93 5.22 -8.50 23.53
N LYS A 94 5.91 -7.99 24.56
CA LYS A 94 7.06 -8.63 25.19
C LYS A 94 6.80 -8.89 26.66
N THR A 95 7.03 -10.13 27.09
CA THR A 95 6.89 -10.55 28.48
C THR A 95 8.16 -10.25 29.28
N PHE A 96 7.98 -9.87 30.55
CA PHE A 96 9.02 -9.61 31.54
C PHE A 96 8.72 -10.38 32.83
N ASP A 97 9.71 -10.42 33.73
CA ASP A 97 9.60 -11.01 35.07
C ASP A 97 9.09 -12.46 35.08
N GLY A 98 9.52 -13.31 34.14
CA GLY A 98 9.11 -14.71 34.08
C GLY A 98 7.65 -14.93 33.61
N GLY A 99 7.03 -13.92 32.99
CA GLY A 99 5.72 -14.03 32.34
C GLY A 99 4.58 -13.29 33.06
N TYR A 100 4.84 -12.64 34.20
CA TYR A 100 3.80 -11.95 34.97
C TYR A 100 3.36 -10.60 34.39
N ARG A 101 4.22 -9.94 33.60
CA ARG A 101 3.92 -8.64 32.99
C ARG A 101 4.30 -8.65 31.51
N SER A 102 3.44 -8.09 30.68
CA SER A 102 3.66 -7.99 29.23
C SER A 102 3.47 -6.55 28.77
N PHE A 103 4.45 -6.01 28.07
CA PHE A 103 4.41 -4.62 27.60
C PHE A 103 4.59 -4.56 26.09
N LEU A 104 4.06 -3.52 25.45
CA LEU A 104 4.15 -3.35 24.01
C LEU A 104 5.60 -3.07 23.57
N LYS A 105 6.12 -3.83 22.60
CA LYS A 105 7.53 -3.81 22.20
C LYS A 105 7.99 -2.45 21.67
N VAL A 106 7.09 -1.71 21.03
CA VAL A 106 7.35 -0.39 20.45
C VAL A 106 7.17 0.75 21.45
N ASP A 107 6.51 0.50 22.58
CA ASP A 107 6.28 1.47 23.65
C ASP A 107 6.04 0.74 24.98
N TYR A 108 7.10 0.53 25.76
CA TYR A 108 7.03 -0.22 27.02
C TYR A 108 6.24 0.48 28.14
N SER A 109 5.73 1.69 27.91
CA SER A 109 4.81 2.34 28.85
C SER A 109 3.40 1.71 28.83
N ILE A 110 3.10 0.91 27.81
CA ILE A 110 1.78 0.31 27.59
C ILE A 110 1.78 -1.14 28.04
N ASP A 111 0.91 -1.46 28.99
CA ASP A 111 0.65 -2.82 29.44
C ASP A 111 -0.31 -3.53 28.48
N CYS A 112 0.11 -4.66 27.91
CA CYS A 112 -0.71 -5.42 26.99
C CYS A 112 -1.90 -6.12 27.66
N ALA A 113 -1.85 -6.34 28.98
CA ALA A 113 -2.98 -6.91 29.72
C ALA A 113 -4.08 -5.88 30.01
N SER A 114 -3.80 -4.57 29.84
CA SER A 114 -4.75 -3.50 30.10
C SER A 114 -5.96 -3.55 29.16
N ASP A 115 -7.14 -3.20 29.68
CA ASP A 115 -8.36 -3.17 28.87
C ASP A 115 -8.33 -2.06 27.82
N GLU A 116 -7.59 -0.98 28.07
CA GLU A 116 -7.34 0.08 27.08
C GLU A 116 -6.61 -0.50 25.86
N HIS A 117 -5.54 -1.27 26.05
CA HIS A 117 -4.80 -1.84 24.93
C HIS A 117 -5.63 -2.84 24.12
N LYS A 118 -6.46 -3.67 24.77
CA LYS A 118 -7.37 -4.61 24.08
C LYS A 118 -8.35 -3.91 23.14
N VAL A 119 -8.82 -2.71 23.50
CA VAL A 119 -9.66 -1.90 22.60
C VAL A 119 -8.87 -1.48 21.36
N TYR A 120 -7.61 -1.08 21.52
CA TYR A 120 -6.73 -0.73 20.39
C TYR A 120 -6.31 -1.95 19.55
N GLU A 121 -6.20 -3.14 20.13
CA GLU A 121 -6.03 -4.39 19.37
C GLU A 121 -7.24 -4.65 18.48
N MET A 122 -8.47 -4.56 19.03
CA MET A 122 -9.70 -4.71 18.23
C MET A 122 -9.78 -3.66 17.11
N TYR A 123 -9.44 -2.41 17.42
CA TYR A 123 -9.33 -1.34 16.43
C TYR A 123 -8.32 -1.70 15.32
N ALA A 124 -7.14 -2.19 15.69
CA ALA A 124 -6.11 -2.58 14.74
C ALA A 124 -6.59 -3.73 13.84
N VAL A 125 -7.30 -4.73 14.36
CA VAL A 125 -7.86 -5.83 13.55
C VAL A 125 -8.78 -5.30 12.44
N VAL A 126 -9.66 -4.33 12.76
CA VAL A 126 -10.55 -3.72 11.76
C VAL A 126 -9.74 -3.03 10.66
N PHE A 127 -8.74 -2.23 11.04
CA PHE A 127 -7.92 -1.50 10.08
C PHE A 127 -6.92 -2.39 9.32
N VAL A 128 -6.54 -3.56 9.85
CA VAL A 128 -5.84 -4.59 9.09
C VAL A 128 -6.71 -5.05 7.93
N VAL A 129 -7.99 -5.39 8.17
CA VAL A 129 -8.88 -5.78 7.06
C VAL A 129 -9.00 -4.67 6.01
N VAL A 130 -9.12 -3.41 6.44
CA VAL A 130 -9.24 -2.26 5.52
C VAL A 130 -7.96 -2.03 4.69
N TYR A 131 -6.80 -1.97 5.34
CA TYR A 131 -5.55 -1.59 4.68
C TYR A 131 -4.78 -2.79 4.12
N VAL A 132 -4.56 -3.83 4.94
CA VAL A 132 -3.74 -4.99 4.57
C VAL A 132 -4.41 -5.84 3.50
N ILE A 133 -5.73 -6.00 3.57
CA ILE A 133 -6.50 -6.83 2.62
C ILE A 133 -7.18 -5.95 1.57
N GLY A 134 -7.84 -4.87 1.99
CA GLY A 134 -8.62 -4.02 1.09
C GLY A 134 -7.79 -3.35 -0.01
N VAL A 135 -6.58 -2.88 0.30
CA VAL A 135 -5.73 -2.17 -0.68
C VAL A 135 -5.21 -3.12 -1.77
N PRO A 136 -4.58 -4.27 -1.48
CA PRO A 136 -4.19 -5.23 -2.51
C PRO A 136 -5.39 -5.74 -3.32
N ALA A 137 -6.54 -5.98 -2.68
CA ALA A 137 -7.76 -6.39 -3.37
C ALA A 137 -8.26 -5.32 -4.35
N LEU A 138 -8.19 -4.03 -3.97
CA LEU A 138 -8.54 -2.92 -4.85
C LEU A 138 -7.61 -2.85 -6.08
N TYR A 139 -6.30 -3.00 -5.89
CA TYR A 139 -5.35 -3.02 -7.01
C TYR A 139 -5.57 -4.23 -7.91
N ALA A 140 -5.73 -5.42 -7.32
CA ALA A 140 -6.03 -6.64 -8.06
C ALA A 140 -7.30 -6.51 -8.88
N TRP A 141 -8.35 -5.90 -8.32
CA TRP A 141 -9.61 -5.67 -9.03
C TRP A 141 -9.45 -4.76 -10.24
N ASN A 142 -8.76 -3.62 -10.08
CA ASN A 142 -8.51 -2.68 -11.17
C ASN A 142 -7.67 -3.32 -12.29
N LEU A 143 -6.57 -3.98 -11.92
CA LEU A 143 -5.69 -4.66 -12.87
C LEU A 143 -6.39 -5.82 -13.58
N TRP A 144 -7.23 -6.58 -12.88
CA TRP A 144 -7.98 -7.70 -13.47
C TRP A 144 -9.05 -7.24 -14.45
N LYS A 145 -9.74 -6.13 -14.15
CA LYS A 145 -10.74 -5.54 -15.02
C LYS A 145 -10.13 -5.11 -16.36
N ASP A 146 -8.98 -4.46 -16.32
CA ASP A 146 -8.32 -3.89 -17.51
C ASP A 146 -7.21 -4.81 -18.07
N ARG A 147 -7.16 -6.08 -17.65
CA ARG A 147 -6.11 -7.05 -18.02
C ARG A 147 -5.86 -7.23 -19.51
N ARG A 148 -6.87 -7.01 -20.35
CA ARG A 148 -6.75 -7.14 -21.81
C ARG A 148 -6.00 -5.96 -22.43
N LEU A 149 -6.10 -4.80 -21.79
CA LEU A 149 -5.42 -3.58 -22.20
C LEU A 149 -3.98 -3.59 -21.69
N LEU A 150 -3.76 -4.16 -20.50
CA LEU A 150 -2.44 -4.33 -19.90
C LEU A 150 -1.60 -5.46 -20.54
N ASN A 151 -2.25 -6.48 -21.11
CA ASN A 151 -1.56 -7.56 -21.81
C ASN A 151 -2.13 -7.73 -23.23
N PRO A 152 -1.62 -6.97 -24.22
CA PRO A 152 -2.06 -7.06 -25.61
C PRO A 152 -1.65 -8.37 -26.32
N GLY A 153 -1.25 -9.41 -25.57
CA GLY A 153 -0.92 -10.72 -26.09
C GLY A 153 0.58 -10.93 -26.30
N GLN A 154 1.42 -10.51 -25.34
CA GLN A 154 2.88 -10.65 -25.39
C GLN A 154 3.32 -12.08 -25.79
N LYS A 155 2.72 -13.12 -25.20
CA LYS A 155 3.04 -14.53 -25.52
C LYS A 155 2.75 -14.90 -26.98
N ARG A 156 1.70 -14.32 -27.57
CA ARG A 156 1.35 -14.56 -28.98
C ARG A 156 2.38 -13.88 -29.90
N LEU A 157 2.74 -12.63 -29.59
CA LEU A 157 3.73 -11.87 -30.35
C LEU A 157 5.13 -12.51 -30.27
N ALA A 158 5.54 -12.95 -29.08
CA ALA A 158 6.81 -13.66 -28.88
C ALA A 158 6.91 -14.95 -29.71
N LYS A 159 5.80 -15.69 -29.85
CA LYS A 159 5.75 -16.91 -30.68
C LYS A 159 5.86 -16.61 -32.19
N LEU A 160 5.36 -15.46 -32.64
CA LEU A 160 5.30 -15.11 -34.07
C LEU A 160 6.57 -14.42 -34.57
N HIS A 161 7.16 -13.55 -33.73
CA HIS A 161 8.23 -12.62 -34.10
C HIS A 161 9.53 -12.84 -33.34
N GLY A 162 9.58 -13.83 -32.44
CA GLY A 162 10.69 -14.04 -31.49
C GLY A 162 10.52 -13.24 -30.19
N GLU A 163 11.22 -13.65 -29.14
CA GLU A 163 11.03 -13.10 -27.78
C GLU A 163 11.30 -11.59 -27.69
N GLU A 164 12.43 -11.13 -28.21
CA GLU A 164 12.83 -9.72 -28.11
C GLU A 164 11.87 -8.79 -28.87
N LEU A 165 11.58 -9.12 -30.14
CA LEU A 165 10.71 -8.28 -30.99
C LEU A 165 9.25 -8.36 -30.52
N GLY A 166 8.78 -9.54 -30.12
CA GLY A 166 7.44 -9.71 -29.59
C GLY A 166 7.21 -8.98 -28.27
N MET A 167 8.24 -8.88 -27.41
CA MET A 167 8.19 -8.06 -26.20
C MET A 167 8.12 -6.57 -26.53
N LYS A 168 8.97 -6.05 -27.41
CA LYS A 168 8.95 -4.64 -27.83
C LYS A 168 7.59 -4.22 -28.40
N MET A 169 7.03 -5.05 -29.29
CA MET A 169 5.69 -4.80 -29.86
C MET A 169 4.59 -4.81 -28.79
N ALA A 170 4.68 -5.68 -27.79
CA ALA A 170 3.69 -5.74 -26.71
C ALA A 170 3.77 -4.52 -25.79
N ILE A 171 4.97 -3.97 -25.56
CA ILE A 171 5.18 -2.74 -24.79
C ILE A 171 4.62 -1.55 -25.57
N GLU A 172 4.97 -1.40 -26.85
CA GLU A 172 4.51 -0.31 -27.70
C GLU A 172 2.97 -0.28 -27.82
N GLU A 173 2.34 -1.45 -27.99
CA GLU A 173 0.88 -1.55 -28.05
C GLU A 173 0.23 -1.16 -26.71
N ARG A 174 0.85 -1.54 -25.59
CA ARG A 174 0.37 -1.15 -24.26
C ARG A 174 0.52 0.37 -24.05
N GLU A 175 1.65 0.97 -24.41
CA GLU A 175 1.86 2.43 -24.34
C GLU A 175 0.80 3.18 -25.15
N ARG A 176 0.49 2.70 -26.36
CA ARG A 176 -0.60 3.26 -27.18
C ARG A 176 -1.96 3.21 -26.49
N LEU A 177 -2.30 2.07 -25.88
CA LEU A 177 -3.56 1.90 -25.14
C LEU A 177 -3.62 2.77 -23.88
N GLU A 178 -2.48 3.03 -23.24
CA GLU A 178 -2.39 3.93 -22.08
C GLU A 178 -2.65 5.40 -22.45
N GLU A 179 -2.23 5.83 -23.65
CA GLU A 179 -2.54 7.16 -24.18
C GLU A 179 -4.02 7.31 -24.52
N GLU A 180 -4.64 6.26 -25.08
CA GLU A 180 -6.08 6.25 -25.38
C GLU A 180 -6.95 6.18 -24.11
N HIS A 181 -6.47 5.50 -23.08
CA HIS A 181 -7.22 5.23 -21.85
C HIS A 181 -6.59 5.88 -20.61
N LEU A 182 -6.92 7.16 -20.39
CA LEU A 182 -6.48 7.95 -19.23
C LEU A 182 -6.63 7.27 -17.86
N HIS A 183 -7.63 6.40 -17.67
CA HIS A 183 -7.83 5.68 -16.40
C HIS A 183 -6.75 4.61 -16.16
N ILE A 184 -6.23 4.00 -17.22
CA ILE A 184 -5.17 2.97 -17.14
C ILE A 184 -3.84 3.63 -16.85
N LYS A 185 -3.56 4.77 -17.49
CA LYS A 185 -2.38 5.60 -17.20
C LYS A 185 -2.25 5.97 -15.72
N SER A 186 -3.37 6.12 -15.02
CA SER A 186 -3.38 6.40 -13.56
C SER A 186 -2.90 5.21 -12.71
N LEU A 187 -2.99 3.99 -13.25
CA LEU A 187 -2.53 2.73 -12.65
C LEU A 187 -1.09 2.40 -13.03
N ALA A 188 -0.43 3.21 -13.87
CA ALA A 188 0.91 2.91 -14.39
C ALA A 188 1.92 2.57 -13.29
N PHE A 189 1.87 3.27 -12.15
CA PHE A 189 2.78 2.98 -11.03
C PHE A 189 2.73 1.53 -10.52
N LEU A 190 1.62 0.81 -10.75
CA LEU A 190 1.46 -0.59 -10.34
C LEU A 190 2.11 -1.57 -11.32
N TYR A 191 2.07 -1.31 -12.62
CA TYR A 191 2.42 -2.31 -13.62
C TYR A 191 3.61 -1.90 -14.50
N ASP A 192 4.00 -0.61 -14.51
CA ASP A 192 4.92 -0.02 -15.49
C ASP A 192 6.32 -0.62 -15.40
N SER A 193 6.75 -0.96 -14.19
CA SER A 193 8.03 -1.65 -13.95
C SER A 193 8.03 -3.13 -14.35
N TYR A 194 6.90 -3.68 -14.82
CA TYR A 194 6.74 -5.09 -15.15
C TYR A 194 6.39 -5.27 -16.62
N GLU A 195 6.79 -6.42 -17.17
CA GLU A 195 6.38 -6.82 -18.51
C GLU A 195 4.85 -6.96 -18.61
N PRO A 196 4.25 -6.70 -19.80
CA PRO A 196 2.81 -6.82 -20.02
C PRO A 196 2.19 -8.14 -19.53
N GLN A 197 2.90 -9.26 -19.62
CA GLN A 197 2.42 -10.56 -19.14
C GLN A 197 2.34 -10.67 -17.60
N TYR A 198 3.09 -9.85 -16.87
CA TYR A 198 3.20 -9.85 -15.40
C TYR A 198 2.54 -8.62 -14.76
N TYR A 199 1.54 -8.02 -15.41
CA TYR A 199 0.81 -6.85 -14.88
C TYR A 199 0.25 -7.01 -13.45
N TRP A 200 0.02 -8.25 -12.99
CA TRP A 200 -0.50 -8.57 -11.65
C TRP A 200 0.59 -8.67 -10.57
N PHE A 201 1.86 -8.66 -10.94
CA PHE A 201 2.97 -9.01 -10.06
C PHE A 201 3.11 -8.06 -8.87
N GLU A 202 2.81 -6.77 -9.03
CA GLU A 202 2.88 -5.79 -7.93
C GLU A 202 1.95 -6.14 -6.76
N VAL A 203 0.80 -6.76 -7.02
CA VAL A 203 -0.11 -7.21 -5.95
C VAL A 203 0.55 -8.33 -5.13
N VAL A 204 1.22 -9.25 -5.82
CA VAL A 204 1.95 -10.35 -5.16
C VAL A 204 3.14 -9.82 -4.40
N GLU A 205 3.87 -8.86 -4.98
CA GLU A 205 5.01 -8.22 -4.34
C GLU A 205 4.60 -7.42 -3.10
N THR A 206 3.48 -6.69 -3.17
CA THR A 206 2.88 -5.99 -2.02
C THR A 206 2.50 -6.95 -0.91
N THR A 207 1.88 -8.09 -1.27
CA THR A 207 1.52 -9.15 -0.31
C THR A 207 2.76 -9.78 0.33
N ARG A 208 3.79 -10.06 -0.47
CA ARG A 208 5.07 -10.61 0.00
C ARG A 208 5.78 -9.65 0.94
N LYS A 209 5.89 -8.37 0.58
CA LYS A 209 6.45 -7.31 1.43
C LYS A 209 5.73 -7.27 2.77
N LEU A 210 4.40 -7.33 2.75
CA LEU A 210 3.60 -7.33 3.98
C LEU A 210 3.85 -8.57 4.84
N LEU A 211 3.92 -9.77 4.26
CA LEU A 211 4.22 -10.99 5.03
C LEU A 211 5.61 -10.92 5.67
N LEU A 212 6.59 -10.36 4.97
CA LEU A 212 7.94 -10.19 5.50
C LEU A 212 7.99 -9.13 6.61
N THR A 213 7.36 -7.97 6.43
CA THR A 213 7.38 -6.89 7.43
C THR A 213 6.54 -7.24 8.66
N SER A 214 5.36 -7.83 8.48
CA SER A 214 4.53 -8.32 9.60
C SER A 214 5.19 -9.48 10.34
N GLY A 215 5.79 -10.43 9.61
CA GLY A 215 6.56 -11.53 10.18
C GLY A 215 7.72 -11.03 11.04
N LEU A 216 8.48 -10.03 10.60
CA LEU A 216 9.57 -9.43 11.37
C LEU A 216 9.11 -8.73 12.64
N VAL A 217 7.93 -8.11 12.62
CA VAL A 217 7.37 -7.44 13.80
C VAL A 217 7.00 -8.47 14.88
N VAL A 218 6.38 -9.58 14.48
CA VAL A 218 5.94 -10.65 15.40
C VAL A 218 7.09 -11.59 15.83
N LEU A 219 7.98 -11.95 14.89
CA LEU A 219 9.08 -12.90 15.11
C LEU A 219 10.41 -12.22 15.45
N GLY A 220 10.46 -10.88 15.45
CA GLY A 220 11.70 -10.14 15.73
C GLY A 220 12.25 -10.49 17.11
N PRO A 221 13.59 -10.54 17.27
CA PRO A 221 14.26 -11.14 18.42
C PRO A 221 13.71 -10.62 19.76
N GLY A 222 13.32 -11.55 20.63
CA GLY A 222 12.73 -11.30 21.95
C GLY A 222 11.41 -12.01 22.27
N THR A 223 10.84 -12.78 21.34
CA THR A 223 9.64 -13.63 21.56
C THR A 223 9.97 -15.12 21.77
N LEU A 224 11.21 -15.54 21.49
CA LEU A 224 11.73 -16.88 21.76
C LEU A 224 12.76 -16.80 22.91
N SER A 225 12.29 -16.60 24.14
CA SER A 225 13.09 -16.76 25.36
C SER A 225 12.17 -17.05 26.53
#